data_AF-A0A226HC33-F1
#
_entry.id   AF-A0A226HC33-F1
#
_cell.length_a   1.000
_cell.length_b   1.000
_cell.length_c   1.000
_cell.angle_alpha   90.00
_cell.angle_beta   90.00
_cell.angle_gamma   90.00
#
_symmetry.space_group_name_H-M   'P 1'
#
loop_
_entity.id
_entity.type
_entity.pdbx_description
1 polymer ?
#
loop_
_entity_poly.entity_id
_entity_poly.type
_entity_poly.pdbx_seq_one_letter_code
_entity_poly.pdbx_strand_id
1 'polypeptide(L)'
;MSRIRIVGGSITKTSKGATILEALDGNLTMSAAKQVILDGGENGITHHEYVPPKKKEEDKTDEPKILDAKCIVQFRPNGSWKGEFGFDWFRIGDTRRQGDVNYETLVGRHYDKELTDTSKQIVNNGNKWSTNFKADPQPAEFSRFNRIDQLKELYGVYEYSLENDSSGSPINKKYYKPVLALFAREADPLRPRKFIETGIAQLDLYIQFEKQGGTEIKPSKLIFEMDGVLMDENHPLVSIDRHTILQNKLRNKIENIEITCKAEFAEDKEIKVWAISVDKAGNQTAKLLAGVLKMIAPAKKATKNILLVLVNTSKGTGSSNGLDILKRNLKQALIKTNIVTKAMKMGVLESVKIDLSISANNVDNKDFNSSFQVDVKDSEYSNIGNREGLDDFLKDTLERDYPGQFQDYFKLFFLANGTDIVFDKDKLLTGYTAGYSSLKANFGVMFKMHNEYTIAHECLHGLGLRHSFFGVNLPNEISFCYQAQTTDNIMDYSHNLPTPIPRITTWYWQWKILNRL
;
A
#
# COMPACT_ATOMS: atom_id res chain seq x y z
N MET A 1 33.69 -1.88 7.62
CA MET A 1 35.00 -2.52 7.86
C MET A 1 34.96 -3.92 7.25
N SER A 2 35.82 -4.23 6.27
CA SER A 2 35.99 -5.58 5.72
C SER A 2 37.32 -6.16 6.22
N ARG A 3 37.33 -7.41 6.71
CA ARG A 3 38.59 -8.08 7.10
C ARG A 3 38.59 -9.58 6.77
N ILE A 4 39.57 -9.97 5.97
CA ILE A 4 40.02 -11.35 5.68
C ILE A 4 40.95 -11.80 6.82
N ARG A 5 40.88 -13.05 7.32
CA ARG A 5 41.87 -13.60 8.28
C ARG A 5 42.28 -15.03 7.92
N ILE A 6 43.60 -15.23 7.87
CA ILE A 6 44.28 -16.48 7.51
C ILE A 6 45.07 -16.96 8.72
N VAL A 7 45.00 -18.25 9.08
CA VAL A 7 45.84 -18.83 10.13
C VAL A 7 46.40 -20.18 9.65
N GLY A 8 47.70 -20.20 9.30
CA GLY A 8 48.45 -21.41 8.94
C GLY A 8 48.77 -21.64 7.45
N GLY A 9 48.63 -20.66 6.55
CA GLY A 9 48.98 -20.79 5.11
C GLY A 9 49.11 -19.45 4.37
N SER A 10 49.50 -19.46 3.09
CA SER A 10 49.69 -18.27 2.25
C SER A 10 48.65 -18.13 1.12
N ILE A 11 48.35 -16.88 0.76
CA ILE A 11 47.61 -16.46 -0.45
C ILE A 11 48.55 -15.61 -1.29
N THR A 12 48.69 -15.88 -2.59
CA THR A 12 49.45 -15.02 -3.52
C THR A 12 48.68 -14.84 -4.82
N LYS A 13 48.51 -13.58 -5.25
CA LYS A 13 47.84 -13.16 -6.49
C LYS A 13 48.79 -12.23 -7.25
N THR A 14 49.08 -12.53 -8.51
CA THR A 14 49.91 -11.67 -9.38
C THR A 14 49.17 -11.46 -10.70
N SER A 15 48.96 -10.21 -11.12
CA SER A 15 48.28 -9.87 -12.39
C SER A 15 49.10 -8.90 -13.23
N LYS A 16 48.89 -8.89 -14.56
CA LYS A 16 49.37 -7.85 -15.50
C LYS A 16 48.23 -6.94 -16.02
N GLY A 17 47.00 -7.08 -15.50
CA GLY A 17 45.76 -6.33 -15.81
C GLY A 17 44.72 -6.40 -14.66
N ALA A 18 43.60 -5.67 -14.71
CA ALA A 18 42.72 -5.45 -13.55
C ALA A 18 41.96 -6.70 -13.04
N THR A 19 41.76 -6.78 -11.72
CA THR A 19 40.90 -7.78 -11.06
C THR A 19 40.11 -7.10 -9.93
N ILE A 20 38.79 -7.26 -9.85
CA ILE A 20 37.92 -6.63 -8.82
C ILE A 20 37.13 -7.72 -8.06
N LEU A 21 37.02 -7.56 -6.73
CA LEU A 21 36.24 -8.40 -5.80
C LEU A 21 35.44 -7.47 -4.88
N GLU A 22 34.10 -7.55 -4.87
CA GLU A 22 33.26 -6.66 -4.05
C GLU A 22 32.21 -7.43 -3.22
N ALA A 23 31.99 -6.98 -1.97
CA ALA A 23 30.99 -7.49 -1.05
C ALA A 23 30.26 -6.29 -0.39
N LEU A 24 28.94 -6.20 -0.58
CA LEU A 24 28.10 -5.16 0.02
C LEU A 24 26.96 -5.83 0.79
N ASP A 25 26.98 -5.62 2.11
CA ASP A 25 26.06 -6.17 3.13
C ASP A 25 26.07 -7.70 3.38
N GLY A 26 27.21 -8.39 3.19
CA GLY A 26 27.42 -9.80 3.55
C GLY A 26 28.90 -10.21 3.66
N ASN A 27 29.17 -11.47 4.05
CA ASN A 27 30.54 -12.02 4.16
C ASN A 27 30.92 -12.81 2.90
N LEU A 28 32.13 -12.57 2.36
CA LEU A 28 32.76 -13.43 1.34
C LEU A 28 33.68 -14.43 2.04
N THR A 29 33.38 -15.74 1.96
CA THR A 29 34.19 -16.82 2.57
C THR A 29 34.72 -17.77 1.49
N MET A 30 36.04 -17.93 1.41
CA MET A 30 36.71 -18.89 0.52
C MET A 30 37.58 -19.83 1.36
N SER A 31 37.41 -21.15 1.22
CA SER A 31 38.11 -22.16 2.03
C SER A 31 38.71 -23.24 1.13
N ALA A 32 39.99 -23.59 1.31
CA ALA A 32 40.63 -24.71 0.62
C ALA A 32 41.69 -25.38 1.50
N ALA A 33 41.87 -26.68 1.35
CA ALA A 33 42.92 -27.42 2.04
C ALA A 33 44.32 -27.26 1.38
N LYS A 34 44.41 -26.76 0.13
CA LYS A 34 45.70 -26.53 -0.56
C LYS A 34 45.74 -25.32 -1.53
N GLN A 35 44.79 -25.15 -2.47
CA GLN A 35 44.76 -24.01 -3.42
C GLN A 35 43.36 -23.75 -4.01
N VAL A 36 43.05 -22.49 -4.40
CA VAL A 36 41.89 -22.09 -5.22
C VAL A 36 42.37 -21.32 -6.46
N ILE A 37 41.83 -21.62 -7.65
CA ILE A 37 42.08 -20.91 -8.93
C ILE A 37 40.73 -20.44 -9.50
N LEU A 38 40.67 -19.18 -9.96
CA LEU A 38 39.50 -18.58 -10.62
C LEU A 38 39.93 -18.08 -12.01
N ASP A 39 39.34 -18.61 -13.08
CA ASP A 39 39.63 -18.23 -14.47
C ASP A 39 38.34 -17.77 -15.17
N GLY A 40 38.38 -16.61 -15.83
CA GLY A 40 37.20 -15.91 -16.35
C GLY A 40 37.29 -15.47 -17.82
N GLY A 41 38.36 -15.79 -18.55
CA GLY A 41 38.54 -15.32 -19.95
C GLY A 41 38.40 -13.79 -20.11
N GLU A 42 38.06 -13.31 -21.32
CA GLU A 42 37.95 -11.87 -21.63
C GLU A 42 36.81 -11.13 -20.88
N ASN A 43 35.80 -11.85 -20.39
CA ASN A 43 34.58 -11.26 -19.81
C ASN A 43 34.47 -11.38 -18.27
N GLY A 44 35.37 -12.11 -17.61
CA GLY A 44 35.34 -12.32 -16.16
C GLY A 44 34.22 -13.26 -15.67
N ILE A 45 34.20 -13.54 -14.37
CA ILE A 45 33.13 -14.33 -13.71
C ILE A 45 32.13 -13.36 -13.07
N THR A 46 30.87 -13.38 -13.48
CA THR A 46 29.80 -12.53 -12.91
C THR A 46 28.60 -13.41 -12.52
N HIS A 47 28.15 -13.33 -11.26
CA HIS A 47 27.02 -14.14 -10.79
C HIS A 47 25.65 -13.46 -10.97
N HIS A 48 25.62 -12.14 -11.16
CA HIS A 48 24.41 -11.31 -11.32
C HIS A 48 24.71 -10.11 -12.23
N GLU A 49 23.72 -9.58 -12.96
CA GLU A 49 23.90 -8.30 -13.65
C GLU A 49 24.27 -7.20 -12.64
N TYR A 50 25.41 -6.54 -12.87
CA TYR A 50 25.83 -5.41 -12.06
C TYR A 50 24.85 -4.26 -12.24
N VAL A 51 24.04 -4.00 -11.20
CA VAL A 51 23.29 -2.75 -11.07
C VAL A 51 24.14 -1.81 -10.23
N PRO A 52 24.74 -0.75 -10.81
CA PRO A 52 25.45 0.23 -10.01
C PRO A 52 24.48 0.79 -8.96
N PRO A 53 24.87 0.93 -7.68
CA PRO A 53 24.09 1.74 -6.77
C PRO A 53 23.93 3.09 -7.47
N LYS A 54 22.68 3.60 -7.55
CA LYS A 54 22.46 4.97 -7.99
C LYS A 54 23.48 5.81 -7.23
N LYS A 55 24.36 6.51 -7.95
CA LYS A 55 25.16 7.57 -7.34
C LYS A 55 24.17 8.32 -6.46
N LYS A 56 24.43 8.39 -5.16
CA LYS A 56 23.94 9.53 -4.41
C LYS A 56 24.41 10.70 -5.26
N GLU A 57 23.47 11.38 -5.91
CA GLU A 57 23.75 12.73 -6.37
C GLU A 57 24.42 13.39 -5.18
N GLU A 58 25.67 13.82 -5.38
CA GLU A 58 26.43 14.54 -4.38
C GLU A 58 25.48 15.54 -3.73
N ASP A 59 25.35 15.45 -2.41
CA ASP A 59 24.47 16.26 -1.59
C ASP A 59 24.56 17.72 -2.08
N LYS A 60 23.61 18.12 -2.94
CA LYS A 60 23.03 19.44 -2.77
C LYS A 60 22.45 19.35 -1.38
N THR A 61 23.04 20.08 -0.45
CA THR A 61 22.41 20.39 0.82
C THR A 61 20.98 20.83 0.50
N ASP A 62 20.01 19.91 0.61
CA ASP A 62 18.61 20.21 0.38
C ASP A 62 18.26 21.24 1.45
N GLU A 63 18.19 22.51 1.06
CA GLU A 63 17.65 23.54 1.94
C GLU A 63 16.31 23.04 2.47
N PRO A 64 16.03 23.20 3.78
CA PRO A 64 14.77 22.76 4.33
C PRO A 64 13.63 23.41 3.55
N LYS A 65 12.67 22.60 3.09
CA LYS A 65 11.51 23.12 2.37
C LYS A 65 10.61 23.82 3.38
N ILE A 66 10.53 25.15 3.31
CA ILE A 66 9.82 25.94 4.31
C ILE A 66 8.41 26.31 3.82
N LEU A 67 7.44 26.27 4.73
CA LEU A 67 6.15 26.94 4.61
C LEU A 67 6.21 28.21 5.48
N ASP A 68 6.37 29.35 4.82
CA ASP A 68 6.68 30.65 5.41
C ASP A 68 5.43 31.50 5.72
N ALA A 69 4.26 31.03 5.30
CA ALA A 69 3.01 31.71 5.56
C ALA A 69 2.66 31.72 7.06
N LYS A 70 1.99 32.80 7.49
CA LYS A 70 1.37 32.94 8.82
C LYS A 70 0.15 32.03 9.04
N CYS A 71 -0.09 31.10 8.14
CA CYS A 71 -1.09 30.06 8.28
C CYS A 71 -0.64 28.80 7.54
N ILE A 72 -1.05 27.63 8.04
CA ILE A 72 -0.73 26.33 7.44
C ILE A 72 -1.99 25.59 7.08
N VAL A 73 -2.03 25.08 5.85
CA VAL A 73 -3.19 24.40 5.25
C VAL A 73 -2.86 22.92 5.02
N GLN A 74 -3.57 22.06 5.73
CA GLN A 74 -3.47 20.62 5.62
C GLN A 74 -4.73 20.04 4.97
N PHE A 75 -4.55 19.08 4.07
CA PHE A 75 -5.65 18.37 3.42
C PHE A 75 -5.97 17.10 4.19
N ARG A 76 -7.26 16.80 4.33
CA ARG A 76 -7.79 15.53 4.85
C ARG A 76 -8.91 15.04 3.93
N PRO A 77 -9.16 13.73 3.83
CA PRO A 77 -10.38 13.28 3.18
C PRO A 77 -11.57 13.77 4.00
N ASN A 78 -12.69 14.06 3.33
CA ASN A 78 -13.89 14.47 4.07
C ASN A 78 -14.45 13.33 4.95
N GLY A 79 -15.38 13.66 5.84
CA GLY A 79 -15.96 12.70 6.78
C GLY A 79 -16.67 11.49 6.12
N SER A 80 -17.19 11.66 4.90
CA SER A 80 -17.89 10.60 4.16
C SER A 80 -16.97 9.66 3.38
N TRP A 81 -15.70 10.03 3.13
CA TRP A 81 -14.78 9.22 2.34
C TRP A 81 -14.70 7.78 2.85
N LYS A 82 -14.97 6.81 1.98
CA LYS A 82 -14.86 5.37 2.21
C LYS A 82 -13.78 4.72 1.33
N GLY A 83 -12.87 5.52 0.76
CA GLY A 83 -11.76 5.04 -0.05
C GLY A 83 -12.00 5.09 -1.57
N GLU A 84 -12.96 5.88 -2.03
CA GLU A 84 -13.41 5.99 -3.43
C GLU A 84 -12.32 6.53 -4.38
N PHE A 85 -11.33 7.21 -3.83
CA PHE A 85 -10.11 7.69 -4.47
C PHE A 85 -8.93 7.48 -3.53
N GLY A 86 -7.71 7.47 -4.05
CA GLY A 86 -6.50 7.31 -3.27
C GLY A 86 -6.16 8.60 -2.53
N PHE A 87 -6.14 8.55 -1.22
CA PHE A 87 -5.65 9.65 -0.40
C PHE A 87 -4.89 9.10 0.80
N ASP A 88 -3.69 9.60 1.00
CA ASP A 88 -2.87 9.21 2.14
C ASP A 88 -2.16 10.42 2.74
N TRP A 89 -2.08 10.44 4.07
CA TRP A 89 -1.43 11.49 4.84
C TRP A 89 -0.78 10.85 6.06
N PHE A 90 0.28 11.48 6.55
CA PHE A 90 0.90 11.09 7.81
C PHE A 90 -0.10 11.28 8.96
N ARG A 91 -0.55 10.19 9.58
CA ARG A 91 -1.62 10.21 10.58
C ARG A 91 -1.13 10.83 11.88
N ILE A 92 -1.85 11.83 12.35
CA ILE A 92 -1.59 12.53 13.62
C ILE A 92 -2.80 12.47 14.58
N GLY A 93 -3.88 11.76 14.20
CA GLY A 93 -5.08 11.61 15.03
C GLY A 93 -6.00 12.83 15.08
N ASP A 94 -6.00 13.67 14.04
CA ASP A 94 -6.71 14.96 14.03
C ASP A 94 -8.08 14.92 13.33
N THR A 95 -8.43 13.83 12.65
CA THR A 95 -9.69 13.72 11.89
C THR A 95 -10.85 13.15 12.70
N ARG A 96 -10.60 12.59 13.89
CA ARG A 96 -11.56 11.81 14.71
C ARG A 96 -12.12 10.57 13.99
N ARG A 97 -11.57 10.21 12.83
CA ARG A 97 -11.96 9.00 12.11
C ARG A 97 -11.38 7.78 12.81
N GLN A 98 -12.15 6.69 12.83
CA GLN A 98 -11.62 5.40 13.28
C GLN A 98 -10.43 5.01 12.39
N GLY A 99 -9.33 4.58 13.00
CA GLY A 99 -8.10 4.24 12.29
C GLY A 99 -7.15 5.41 11.99
N ASP A 100 -7.53 6.67 12.27
CA ASP A 100 -6.60 7.80 12.30
C ASP A 100 -5.97 7.91 13.69
N VAL A 101 -4.84 7.22 13.86
CA VAL A 101 -4.05 7.19 15.10
C VAL A 101 -2.66 7.74 14.82
N ASN A 102 -2.08 8.47 15.76
CA ASN A 102 -0.79 9.12 15.60
C ASN A 102 0.33 8.09 15.31
N TYR A 103 0.95 8.20 14.13
CA TYR A 103 2.01 7.28 13.69
C TYR A 103 3.25 7.28 14.58
N GLU A 104 3.55 8.36 15.30
CA GLU A 104 4.65 8.40 16.28
C GLU A 104 4.46 7.37 17.41
N THR A 105 3.21 6.95 17.65
CA THR A 105 2.87 5.91 18.64
C THR A 105 2.50 4.57 18.01
N LEU A 106 2.28 4.54 16.70
CA LEU A 106 1.73 3.38 15.99
C LEU A 106 2.76 2.60 15.19
N VAL A 107 3.83 3.25 14.73
CA VAL A 107 4.88 2.62 13.94
C VAL A 107 5.93 2.04 14.89
N GLY A 108 6.23 0.75 14.75
CA GLY A 108 7.06 0.05 15.71
C GLY A 108 7.26 -1.43 15.40
N ARG A 109 7.42 -2.26 16.43
CA ARG A 109 7.58 -3.72 16.31
C ARG A 109 6.84 -4.48 17.40
N HIS A 110 6.37 -5.67 17.02
CA HIS A 110 5.84 -6.68 17.94
C HIS A 110 6.95 -7.66 18.34
N TYR A 111 6.96 -8.04 19.62
CA TYR A 111 7.92 -8.98 20.21
C TYR A 111 7.23 -10.22 20.75
N ASP A 112 7.82 -11.39 20.58
CA ASP A 112 7.24 -12.64 21.11
C ASP A 112 7.14 -12.65 22.65
N LYS A 113 7.96 -11.85 23.33
CA LYS A 113 8.03 -11.70 24.80
C LYS A 113 8.07 -10.23 25.21
N GLU A 114 7.94 -9.99 26.50
CA GLU A 114 8.10 -8.66 27.11
C GLU A 114 9.48 -8.08 26.82
N LEU A 115 9.57 -6.74 26.73
CA LEU A 115 10.82 -6.05 26.36
C LEU A 115 11.96 -6.26 27.38
N THR A 116 11.61 -6.58 28.63
CA THR A 116 12.56 -6.86 29.72
C THR A 116 13.23 -8.23 29.58
N ASP A 117 12.67 -9.14 28.77
CA ASP A 117 13.26 -10.45 28.51
C ASP A 117 14.45 -10.31 27.54
N THR A 118 15.60 -10.86 27.91
CA THR A 118 16.83 -10.82 27.10
C THR A 118 16.77 -11.75 25.89
N SER A 119 15.88 -12.75 25.90
CA SER A 119 15.67 -13.70 24.81
C SER A 119 14.59 -13.28 23.81
N LYS A 120 13.96 -12.11 24.00
CA LYS A 120 12.93 -11.56 23.11
C LYS A 120 13.37 -11.52 21.65
N GLN A 121 12.45 -11.83 20.76
CA GLN A 121 12.61 -11.77 19.31
C GLN A 121 11.49 -10.94 18.69
N ILE A 122 11.78 -10.34 17.53
CA ILE A 122 10.72 -9.72 16.72
C ILE A 122 9.82 -10.82 16.17
N VAL A 123 8.51 -10.60 16.24
CA VAL A 123 7.52 -11.48 15.61
C VAL A 123 7.75 -11.49 14.10
N ASN A 124 8.10 -12.66 13.56
CA ASN A 124 8.41 -12.87 12.15
C ASN A 124 7.33 -13.65 11.38
N ASN A 125 6.26 -14.03 12.05
CA ASN A 125 5.14 -14.71 11.41
C ASN A 125 4.23 -13.67 10.74
N GLY A 126 4.04 -13.80 9.42
CA GLY A 126 3.18 -12.94 8.61
C GLY A 126 1.76 -12.78 9.13
N ASN A 127 1.22 -13.79 9.82
CA ASN A 127 -0.18 -13.91 10.17
C ASN A 127 -0.44 -13.79 11.68
N LYS A 128 0.59 -13.46 12.47
CA LYS A 128 0.47 -13.33 13.92
C LYS A 128 1.13 -12.05 14.41
N TRP A 129 0.62 -11.54 15.51
CA TRP A 129 1.21 -10.49 16.31
C TRP A 129 1.13 -10.88 17.78
N SER A 130 1.84 -10.13 18.63
CA SER A 130 1.78 -10.26 20.08
C SER A 130 1.21 -8.98 20.69
N THR A 131 0.83 -9.02 21.96
CA THR A 131 0.47 -7.81 22.72
C THR A 131 1.69 -6.95 23.08
N ASN A 132 2.90 -7.50 22.97
CA ASN A 132 4.15 -6.82 23.33
C ASN A 132 4.60 -5.93 22.17
N PHE A 133 3.99 -4.76 22.06
CA PHE A 133 4.30 -3.78 21.02
C PHE A 133 5.20 -2.66 21.57
N LYS A 134 6.21 -2.28 20.78
CA LYS A 134 7.05 -1.11 21.05
C LYS A 134 7.04 -0.18 19.85
N ALA A 135 6.49 1.02 20.05
CA ALA A 135 6.67 2.12 19.11
C ALA A 135 8.16 2.49 18.97
N ASP A 136 8.54 2.93 17.77
CA ASP A 136 9.89 3.46 17.52
C ASP A 136 10.22 4.61 18.51
N PRO A 137 11.48 4.75 18.97
CA PRO A 137 12.62 3.92 18.63
C PRO A 137 12.65 2.57 19.37
N GLN A 138 13.14 1.55 18.67
CA GLN A 138 13.41 0.21 19.18
C GLN A 138 14.66 0.16 20.08
N PRO A 139 14.78 -0.85 20.96
CA PRO A 139 16.01 -1.14 21.71
C PRO A 139 17.25 -1.22 20.82
N ALA A 140 18.44 -0.95 21.38
CA ALA A 140 19.69 -0.80 20.62
C ALA A 140 19.96 -1.99 19.69
N GLU A 141 19.73 -3.21 20.17
CA GLU A 141 19.91 -4.48 19.44
C GLU A 141 18.97 -4.63 18.23
N PHE A 142 17.86 -3.87 18.19
CA PHE A 142 16.85 -3.84 17.13
C PHE A 142 16.72 -2.46 16.45
N SER A 143 17.61 -1.52 16.73
CA SER A 143 17.57 -0.15 16.18
C SER A 143 17.51 -0.07 14.65
N ARG A 144 18.08 -1.06 13.94
CA ARG A 144 17.97 -1.21 12.46
C ARG A 144 16.53 -1.37 11.94
N PHE A 145 15.57 -1.64 12.82
CA PHE A 145 14.17 -1.79 12.50
C PHE A 145 13.34 -0.51 12.72
N ASN A 146 13.97 0.58 13.19
CA ASN A 146 13.35 1.90 13.20
C ASN A 146 13.06 2.34 11.77
N ARG A 147 11.81 2.70 11.51
CA ARG A 147 11.35 3.11 10.16
C ARG A 147 10.52 4.38 10.19
N ILE A 148 10.18 4.93 11.35
CA ILE A 148 9.34 6.15 11.45
C ILE A 148 9.91 7.33 10.65
N ASP A 149 11.22 7.56 10.69
CA ASP A 149 11.83 8.68 9.94
C ASP A 149 11.82 8.43 8.43
N GLN A 150 12.03 7.18 7.99
CA GLN A 150 11.89 6.81 6.58
C GLN A 150 10.44 6.94 6.10
N LEU A 151 9.46 6.68 6.98
CA LEU A 151 8.05 6.93 6.67
C LEU A 151 7.79 8.44 6.52
N LYS A 152 8.33 9.27 7.41
CA LYS A 152 8.22 10.74 7.32
C LYS A 152 8.82 11.27 6.02
N GLU A 153 10.02 10.83 5.66
CA GLU A 153 10.72 11.17 4.42
C GLU A 153 9.90 10.77 3.18
N LEU A 154 9.21 9.64 3.22
CA LEU A 154 8.38 9.17 2.11
C LEU A 154 7.28 10.15 1.69
N TYR A 155 6.63 10.81 2.65
CA TYR A 155 5.62 11.85 2.37
C TYR A 155 6.28 13.13 1.84
N GLY A 156 7.55 13.36 2.18
CA GLY A 156 8.24 14.63 1.98
C GLY A 156 7.93 15.58 3.13
N VAL A 157 8.99 16.16 3.70
CA VAL A 157 8.91 17.00 4.90
C VAL A 157 9.08 18.45 4.49
N TYR A 158 8.18 19.29 4.98
CA TYR A 158 8.32 20.72 5.03
C TYR A 158 8.37 21.17 6.49
N GLU A 159 8.92 22.35 6.72
CA GLU A 159 9.08 22.96 8.03
C GLU A 159 8.28 24.26 8.09
N TYR A 160 7.71 24.55 9.26
CA TYR A 160 6.93 25.76 9.47
C TYR A 160 6.98 26.21 10.93
N SER A 161 6.69 27.48 11.16
CA SER A 161 6.49 28.01 12.51
C SER A 161 5.33 28.99 12.53
N LEU A 162 4.44 28.81 13.51
CA LEU A 162 3.30 29.71 13.79
C LEU A 162 3.33 30.26 15.22
N GLU A 163 4.32 29.84 16.00
CA GLU A 163 4.43 30.07 17.44
C GLU A 163 5.90 30.19 17.79
N ASN A 164 6.22 31.05 18.75
CA ASN A 164 7.55 31.14 19.35
C ASN A 164 7.53 30.51 20.74
N ASP A 165 8.67 29.98 21.17
CA ASP A 165 8.87 29.49 22.53
C ASP A 165 8.98 30.64 23.55
N SER A 166 9.17 30.31 24.82
CA SER A 166 9.31 31.30 25.90
C SER A 166 10.53 32.22 25.74
N SER A 167 11.52 31.86 24.92
CA SER A 167 12.69 32.68 24.59
C SER A 167 12.46 33.61 23.39
N GLY A 168 11.31 33.49 22.71
CA GLY A 168 11.02 34.21 21.48
C GLY A 168 11.55 33.52 20.22
N SER A 169 12.09 32.30 20.33
CA SER A 169 12.61 31.53 19.21
C SER A 169 11.48 30.79 18.49
N PRO A 170 11.45 30.75 17.13
CA PRO A 170 10.42 30.02 16.39
C PRO A 170 10.37 28.54 16.74
N ILE A 171 9.18 28.04 17.08
CA ILE A 171 8.95 26.60 17.28
C ILE A 171 8.78 25.98 15.90
N ASN A 172 9.77 25.17 15.50
CA ASN A 172 9.74 24.46 14.23
C ASN A 172 8.82 23.23 14.31
N LYS A 173 7.83 23.17 13.42
CA LYS A 173 6.89 22.06 13.27
C LYS A 173 7.04 21.44 11.88
N LYS A 174 6.79 20.14 11.80
CA LYS A 174 6.87 19.38 10.54
C LYS A 174 5.52 19.34 9.84
N TYR A 175 5.54 19.56 8.54
CA TYR A 175 4.43 19.34 7.62
C TYR A 175 4.78 18.16 6.71
N TYR A 176 3.98 17.09 6.78
CA TYR A 176 4.14 15.94 5.91
C TYR A 176 3.17 16.07 4.75
N LYS A 177 3.71 16.13 3.53
CA LYS A 177 2.91 16.39 2.33
C LYS A 177 1.96 15.21 2.06
N PRO A 178 0.63 15.42 2.12
CA PRO A 178 -0.33 14.39 1.74
C PRO A 178 -0.21 14.02 0.26
N VAL A 179 -0.74 12.85 -0.10
CA VAL A 179 -0.69 12.29 -1.45
C VAL A 179 -2.09 11.94 -1.92
N LEU A 180 -2.47 12.46 -3.10
CA LEU A 180 -3.71 12.19 -3.81
C LEU A 180 -3.41 11.35 -5.05
N ALA A 181 -4.16 10.26 -5.22
CA ALA A 181 -4.22 9.44 -6.42
C ALA A 181 -5.67 9.49 -6.95
N LEU A 182 -5.84 10.11 -8.11
CA LEU A 182 -7.14 10.38 -8.69
C LEU A 182 -7.09 10.11 -10.20
N PHE A 183 -8.02 9.31 -10.70
CA PHE A 183 -8.16 9.09 -12.13
C PHE A 183 -8.62 10.37 -12.82
N ALA A 184 -8.19 10.59 -14.06
CA ALA A 184 -8.80 11.60 -14.91
C ALA A 184 -10.26 11.25 -15.20
N ARG A 185 -11.09 12.27 -15.33
CA ARG A 185 -12.51 12.12 -15.68
C ARG A 185 -12.65 11.40 -17.03
N GLU A 186 -13.48 10.35 -17.06
CA GLU A 186 -13.75 9.53 -18.24
C GLU A 186 -15.26 9.51 -18.48
N ALA A 187 -15.72 10.15 -19.57
CA ALA A 187 -17.12 10.13 -19.96
C ALA A 187 -17.52 8.76 -20.51
N ASP A 188 -18.76 8.33 -20.23
CA ASP A 188 -19.33 7.12 -20.84
C ASP A 188 -19.55 7.40 -22.34
N PRO A 189 -18.88 6.65 -23.25
CA PRO A 189 -18.97 6.90 -24.68
C PRO A 189 -20.38 6.70 -25.24
N LEU A 190 -21.23 5.92 -24.54
CA LEU A 190 -22.61 5.67 -24.92
C LEU A 190 -23.59 6.63 -24.22
N ARG A 191 -23.16 7.28 -23.13
CA ARG A 191 -23.98 8.20 -22.33
C ARG A 191 -23.15 9.42 -21.90
N PRO A 192 -22.97 10.43 -22.75
CA PRO A 192 -22.06 11.55 -22.49
C PRO A 192 -22.31 12.36 -21.20
N ARG A 193 -23.53 12.28 -20.63
CA ARG A 193 -23.88 12.90 -19.34
C ARG A 193 -23.48 12.07 -18.12
N LYS A 194 -23.04 10.82 -18.32
CA LYS A 194 -22.60 9.91 -17.28
C LYS A 194 -21.08 9.77 -17.36
N PHE A 195 -20.43 9.77 -16.21
CA PHE A 195 -19.00 9.48 -16.12
C PHE A 195 -18.80 8.03 -15.70
N ILE A 196 -17.90 7.33 -16.40
CA ILE A 196 -17.33 6.06 -15.94
C ILE A 196 -16.38 6.36 -14.78
N GLU A 197 -15.55 7.38 -14.96
CA GLU A 197 -14.68 7.93 -13.93
C GLU A 197 -15.01 9.39 -13.69
N THR A 198 -15.43 9.74 -12.47
CA THR A 198 -15.83 11.11 -12.12
C THR A 198 -14.63 12.04 -12.05
N GLY A 199 -13.46 11.51 -11.69
CA GLY A 199 -12.24 12.27 -11.43
C GLY A 199 -12.41 13.27 -10.30
N ILE A 200 -13.23 12.96 -9.29
CA ILE A 200 -13.55 13.87 -8.17
C ILE A 200 -12.97 13.34 -6.86
N ALA A 201 -12.32 14.22 -6.10
CA ALA A 201 -11.94 13.99 -4.71
C ALA A 201 -12.56 15.07 -3.81
N GLN A 202 -13.26 14.64 -2.75
CA GLN A 202 -13.82 15.53 -1.74
C GLN A 202 -12.94 15.55 -0.49
N LEU A 203 -12.40 16.72 -0.20
CA LEU A 203 -11.43 16.93 0.88
C LEU A 203 -11.92 18.01 1.85
N ASP A 204 -11.40 17.96 3.07
CA ASP A 204 -11.49 19.01 4.06
C ASP A 204 -10.11 19.70 4.19
N LEU A 205 -10.12 21.00 4.46
CA LEU A 205 -8.93 21.78 4.80
C LEU A 205 -8.90 22.03 6.30
N TYR A 206 -7.78 21.71 6.92
CA TYR A 206 -7.46 22.03 8.30
C TYR A 206 -6.45 23.16 8.29
N ILE A 207 -6.82 24.31 8.88
CA ILE A 207 -6.04 25.54 8.81
C ILE A 207 -5.62 25.95 10.21
N GLN A 208 -4.32 26.13 10.40
CA GLN A 208 -3.73 26.72 11.59
C GLN A 208 -3.30 28.15 11.27
N PHE A 209 -3.52 29.09 12.18
CA PHE A 209 -3.11 30.48 12.04
C PHE A 209 -2.09 30.84 13.11
N GLU A 210 -1.09 31.64 12.75
CA GLU A 210 -0.26 32.35 13.71
C GLU A 210 -1.17 33.24 14.58
N LYS A 211 -0.86 33.32 15.87
CA LYS A 211 -1.58 34.19 16.81
C LYS A 211 -0.67 35.30 17.30
N GLN A 212 -1.16 36.54 17.24
CA GLN A 212 -0.51 37.69 17.84
C GLN A 212 -1.47 38.32 18.85
N GLY A 213 -1.04 38.43 20.11
CA GLY A 213 -1.91 38.90 21.21
C GLY A 213 -3.19 38.07 21.37
N GLY A 214 -3.14 36.76 21.09
CA GLY A 214 -4.29 35.86 21.11
C GLY A 214 -5.21 35.92 19.89
N THR A 215 -4.98 36.86 18.96
CA THR A 215 -5.78 37.02 17.73
C THR A 215 -5.12 36.31 16.55
N GLU A 216 -5.91 35.55 15.78
CA GLU A 216 -5.43 34.86 14.57
C GLU A 216 -5.06 35.86 13.46
N ILE A 217 -3.86 35.74 12.91
CA ILE A 217 -3.44 36.50 11.73
C ILE A 217 -3.87 35.75 10.48
N LYS A 218 -4.94 36.23 9.85
CA LYS A 218 -5.49 35.63 8.62
C LYS A 218 -4.96 36.36 7.38
N PRO A 219 -4.51 35.65 6.34
CA PRO A 219 -4.19 36.28 5.06
C PRO A 219 -5.47 36.85 4.42
N SER A 220 -5.29 37.76 3.46
CA SER A 220 -6.39 38.37 2.72
C SER A 220 -7.15 37.35 1.87
N LYS A 221 -6.44 36.34 1.33
CA LYS A 221 -7.04 35.17 0.68
C LYS A 221 -6.05 34.00 0.63
N LEU A 222 -6.60 32.80 0.46
CA LEU A 222 -5.85 31.63 -0.02
C LEU A 222 -6.16 31.40 -1.49
N ILE A 223 -5.16 31.03 -2.29
CA ILE A 223 -5.33 30.59 -3.67
C ILE A 223 -4.67 29.23 -3.90
N PHE A 224 -5.23 28.43 -4.79
CA PHE A 224 -4.73 27.10 -5.14
C PHE A 224 -4.13 27.13 -6.54
N GLU A 225 -2.88 26.71 -6.66
CA GLU A 225 -2.17 26.68 -7.93
C GLU A 225 -1.56 25.30 -8.20
N MET A 226 -1.54 24.91 -9.46
CA MET A 226 -0.77 23.79 -9.97
C MET A 226 -0.01 24.28 -11.20
N ASP A 227 1.28 23.93 -11.32
CA ASP A 227 2.16 24.45 -12.38
C ASP A 227 2.18 25.99 -12.52
N GLY A 228 1.96 26.71 -11.40
CA GLY A 228 1.92 28.18 -11.38
C GLY A 228 0.63 28.78 -11.95
N VAL A 229 -0.37 27.96 -12.29
CA VAL A 229 -1.66 28.38 -12.81
C VAL A 229 -2.74 28.18 -11.75
N LEU A 230 -3.64 29.17 -11.59
CA LEU A 230 -4.79 29.09 -10.69
C LEU A 230 -5.67 27.90 -11.08
N MET A 231 -6.05 27.08 -10.10
CA MET A 231 -6.85 25.87 -10.32
C MET A 231 -8.36 26.14 -10.47
N ASP A 232 -8.73 27.14 -11.26
CA ASP A 232 -10.13 27.45 -11.54
C ASP A 232 -10.74 26.52 -12.61
N GLU A 233 -11.95 26.83 -13.08
CA GLU A 233 -12.63 26.06 -14.13
C GLU A 233 -11.90 26.08 -15.49
N ASN A 234 -11.01 27.04 -15.72
CA ASN A 234 -10.26 27.18 -16.97
C ASN A 234 -8.93 26.41 -16.96
N HIS A 235 -8.44 25.99 -15.79
CA HIS A 235 -7.24 25.18 -15.71
C HIS A 235 -7.43 23.86 -16.49
N PRO A 236 -6.54 23.50 -17.44
CA PRO A 236 -6.78 22.40 -18.39
C PRO A 236 -6.78 21.01 -17.74
N LEU A 237 -5.93 20.80 -16.74
CA LEU A 237 -5.72 19.47 -16.13
C LEU A 237 -6.58 19.22 -14.90
N VAL A 238 -6.67 20.18 -13.98
CA VAL A 238 -7.29 20.00 -12.66
C VAL A 238 -7.97 21.30 -12.25
N SER A 239 -9.12 21.22 -11.60
CA SER A 239 -9.75 22.38 -10.94
C SER A 239 -10.12 22.08 -9.50
N ILE A 240 -10.32 23.15 -8.74
CA ILE A 240 -10.86 23.09 -7.38
C ILE A 240 -12.02 24.08 -7.25
N ASP A 241 -13.15 23.64 -6.71
CA ASP A 241 -14.39 24.44 -6.64
C ASP A 241 -14.18 25.77 -5.87
N ARG A 242 -13.34 25.75 -4.84
CA ARG A 242 -12.96 26.94 -4.06
C ARG A 242 -11.50 27.32 -4.30
N HIS A 243 -11.13 27.54 -5.57
CA HIS A 243 -9.79 27.95 -6.00
C HIS A 243 -9.30 29.27 -5.37
N THR A 244 -10.20 30.08 -4.81
CA THR A 244 -9.87 31.24 -3.99
C THR A 244 -10.78 31.30 -2.76
N ILE A 245 -10.18 31.40 -1.58
CA ILE A 245 -10.89 31.51 -0.30
C ILE A 245 -10.56 32.86 0.33
N LEU A 246 -11.54 33.76 0.40
CA LEU A 246 -11.38 35.10 0.95
C LEU A 246 -11.26 35.09 2.49
N GLN A 247 -10.60 36.11 3.05
CA GLN A 247 -10.32 36.24 4.49
C GLN A 247 -11.54 36.00 5.39
N ASN A 248 -12.71 36.54 5.02
CA ASN A 248 -13.95 36.39 5.78
C ASN A 248 -14.55 34.97 5.77
N LYS A 249 -14.06 34.08 4.89
CA LYS A 249 -14.43 32.66 4.85
C LYS A 249 -13.37 31.75 5.50
N LEU A 250 -12.20 32.30 5.86
CA LEU A 250 -11.12 31.56 6.52
C LEU A 250 -11.46 31.25 7.96
N ARG A 251 -11.26 29.97 8.30
CA ARG A 251 -11.54 29.35 9.61
C ARG A 251 -10.71 28.08 9.72
N ASN A 252 -10.60 27.52 10.93
CA ASN A 252 -9.69 26.41 11.20
C ASN A 252 -10.07 25.11 10.48
N LYS A 253 -11.32 24.97 10.03
CA LYS A 253 -11.77 23.86 9.20
C LYS A 253 -12.70 24.32 8.08
N ILE A 254 -12.34 24.02 6.83
CA ILE A 254 -13.18 24.27 5.65
C ILE A 254 -13.52 22.92 5.01
N GLU A 255 -14.80 22.57 5.02
CA GLU A 255 -15.26 21.25 4.59
C GLU A 255 -15.74 21.25 3.14
N ASN A 256 -15.71 20.06 2.54
CA ASN A 256 -16.25 19.77 1.21
C ASN A 256 -15.65 20.66 0.12
N ILE A 257 -14.32 20.66 0.03
CA ILE A 257 -13.59 21.16 -1.13
C ILE A 257 -13.54 20.05 -2.17
N GLU A 258 -13.87 20.37 -3.41
CA GLU A 258 -13.90 19.42 -4.51
C GLU A 258 -12.73 19.66 -5.45
N ILE A 259 -11.83 18.67 -5.56
CA ILE A 259 -10.80 18.64 -6.60
C ILE A 259 -11.30 17.77 -7.74
N THR A 260 -11.28 18.30 -8.96
CA THR A 260 -11.61 17.59 -10.19
C THR A 260 -10.36 17.41 -11.05
N CYS A 261 -9.98 16.17 -11.35
CA CYS A 261 -9.01 15.82 -12.39
C CYS A 261 -9.71 15.72 -13.75
N LYS A 262 -9.51 16.72 -14.62
CA LYS A 262 -10.17 16.84 -15.93
C LYS A 262 -9.49 16.02 -17.01
N ALA A 263 -8.15 15.94 -16.98
CA ALA A 263 -7.36 15.32 -18.02
C ALA A 263 -6.14 14.58 -17.46
N GLU A 264 -5.55 13.71 -18.27
CA GLU A 264 -4.32 13.00 -17.93
C GLU A 264 -3.08 13.89 -18.04
N PHE A 265 -2.09 13.58 -17.22
CA PHE A 265 -0.77 14.16 -17.28
C PHE A 265 0.26 13.14 -16.79
N ALA A 266 1.48 13.22 -17.30
CA ALA A 266 2.51 12.18 -17.16
C ALA A 266 3.30 12.26 -15.84
N GLU A 267 3.54 13.47 -15.35
CA GLU A 267 4.39 13.71 -14.19
C GLU A 267 3.60 13.98 -12.92
N ASP A 268 4.11 13.54 -11.77
CA ASP A 268 3.50 13.89 -10.49
C ASP A 268 3.52 15.42 -10.32
N LYS A 269 2.43 15.98 -9.82
CA LYS A 269 2.26 17.42 -9.64
C LYS A 269 2.10 17.79 -8.18
N GLU A 270 2.31 19.05 -7.86
CA GLU A 270 2.00 19.63 -6.56
C GLU A 270 0.88 20.65 -6.70
N ILE A 271 -0.15 20.48 -5.88
CA ILE A 271 -1.15 21.50 -5.62
C ILE A 271 -0.60 22.35 -4.48
N LYS A 272 -0.24 23.59 -4.78
CA LYS A 272 0.30 24.55 -3.82
C LYS A 272 -0.81 25.49 -3.35
N VAL A 273 -0.86 25.72 -2.05
CA VAL A 273 -1.77 26.68 -1.42
C VAL A 273 -0.96 27.90 -1.04
N TRP A 274 -1.30 29.05 -1.60
CA TRP A 274 -0.61 30.31 -1.33
C TRP A 274 -1.47 31.22 -0.46
N ALA A 275 -0.87 31.74 0.61
CA ALA A 275 -1.42 32.82 1.41
C ALA A 275 -1.04 34.17 0.81
N ILE A 276 -2.06 34.94 0.43
CA ILE A 276 -1.90 36.27 -0.16
C ILE A 276 -2.22 37.32 0.89
N SER A 277 -1.29 38.24 1.11
CA SER A 277 -1.49 39.46 1.90
C SER A 277 -1.58 40.65 0.96
N VAL A 278 -2.46 41.60 1.29
CA VAL A 278 -2.57 42.88 0.57
C VAL A 278 -2.38 44.08 1.51
N ASP A 279 -1.98 45.21 0.96
CA ASP A 279 -1.98 46.49 1.66
C ASP A 279 -3.40 47.09 1.76
N LYS A 280 -3.53 48.27 2.38
CA LYS A 280 -4.81 48.98 2.51
C LYS A 280 -5.41 49.43 1.16
N ALA A 281 -4.58 49.56 0.11
CA ALA A 281 -4.99 49.91 -1.24
C ALA A 281 -5.39 48.68 -2.08
N GLY A 282 -5.21 47.47 -1.55
CA GLY A 282 -5.53 46.21 -2.22
C GLY A 282 -4.38 45.62 -3.05
N ASN A 283 -3.18 46.21 -3.02
CA ASN A 283 -2.02 45.68 -3.73
C ASN A 283 -1.43 44.50 -2.97
N GLN A 284 -1.04 43.44 -3.68
CA GLN A 284 -0.40 42.27 -3.08
C GLN A 284 0.95 42.65 -2.46
N THR A 285 1.11 42.38 -1.17
CA THR A 285 2.34 42.62 -0.41
C THR A 285 3.14 41.35 -0.16
N ALA A 286 2.48 40.18 -0.13
CA ALA A 286 3.15 38.90 0.03
C ALA A 286 2.35 37.76 -0.65
N LYS A 287 3.08 36.77 -1.16
CA LYS A 287 2.56 35.47 -1.61
C LYS A 287 3.45 34.38 -1.01
N LEU A 288 2.98 33.79 0.09
CA LEU A 288 3.74 32.87 0.93
C LEU A 288 3.13 31.47 0.87
N LEU A 289 3.95 30.43 0.91
CA LEU A 289 3.48 29.05 0.74
C LEU A 289 2.88 28.56 2.06
N ALA A 290 1.61 28.17 2.02
CA ALA A 290 0.84 27.76 3.20
C ALA A 290 0.56 26.25 3.26
N GLY A 291 0.67 25.53 2.14
CA GLY A 291 0.42 24.10 2.11
C GLY A 291 0.73 23.49 0.75
N VAL A 292 0.94 22.16 0.73
CA VAL A 292 1.29 21.40 -0.46
C VAL A 292 0.60 20.05 -0.43
N LEU A 293 -0.08 19.68 -1.50
CA LEU A 293 -0.62 18.34 -1.73
C LEU A 293 0.06 17.74 -2.96
N LYS A 294 0.63 16.54 -2.82
CA LYS A 294 1.14 15.80 -3.97
C LYS A 294 -0.02 15.13 -4.70
N MET A 295 -0.07 15.28 -6.03
CA MET A 295 -0.97 14.53 -6.90
C MET A 295 -0.16 13.57 -7.76
N ILE A 296 -0.42 12.27 -7.63
CA ILE A 296 0.18 11.25 -8.49
C ILE A 296 -0.40 11.42 -9.89
N ALA A 297 0.47 11.37 -10.89
CA ALA A 297 0.07 11.54 -12.28
C ALA A 297 -0.97 10.48 -12.70
N PRO A 298 -2.16 10.85 -13.20
CA PRO A 298 -3.18 9.90 -13.64
C PRO A 298 -2.69 8.99 -14.77
N ALA A 299 -1.74 9.44 -15.58
CA ALA A 299 -1.15 8.62 -16.66
C ALA A 299 -0.29 7.45 -16.13
N LYS A 300 0.10 7.46 -14.84
CA LYS A 300 0.76 6.32 -14.18
C LYS A 300 -0.21 5.20 -13.82
N LYS A 301 -1.49 5.33 -14.19
CA LYS A 301 -2.47 4.28 -13.99
C LYS A 301 -2.02 2.97 -14.63
N ALA A 302 -2.25 1.87 -13.93
CA ALA A 302 -2.07 0.54 -14.46
C ALA A 302 -3.43 -0.13 -14.70
N THR A 303 -3.44 -1.18 -15.51
CA THR A 303 -4.61 -2.07 -15.63
C THR A 303 -4.24 -3.44 -15.12
N LYS A 304 -5.08 -4.02 -14.25
CA LYS A 304 -4.93 -5.41 -13.80
C LYS A 304 -6.08 -6.25 -14.33
N ASN A 305 -5.74 -7.27 -15.11
CA ASN A 305 -6.69 -8.26 -15.59
C ASN A 305 -6.94 -9.28 -14.47
N ILE A 306 -8.20 -9.38 -14.03
CA ILE A 306 -8.62 -10.27 -12.95
C ILE A 306 -9.66 -11.23 -13.52
N LEU A 307 -9.30 -12.51 -13.53
CA LEU A 307 -10.17 -13.60 -13.92
C LEU A 307 -10.95 -14.12 -12.72
N LEU A 308 -12.28 -14.20 -12.83
CA LEU A 308 -13.10 -14.92 -11.86
C LEU A 308 -13.34 -16.34 -12.38
N VAL A 309 -12.97 -17.33 -11.57
CA VAL A 309 -13.15 -18.75 -11.87
C VAL A 309 -14.14 -19.32 -10.86
N LEU A 310 -15.34 -19.68 -11.33
CA LEU A 310 -16.29 -20.38 -10.47
C LEU A 310 -15.95 -21.87 -10.46
N VAL A 311 -15.75 -22.43 -9.28
CA VAL A 311 -15.38 -23.83 -9.10
C VAL A 311 -16.63 -24.61 -8.71
N ASN A 312 -16.98 -25.62 -9.50
CA ASN A 312 -18.02 -26.57 -9.17
C ASN A 312 -17.40 -27.78 -8.44
N THR A 313 -17.96 -28.14 -7.30
CA THR A 313 -17.53 -29.31 -6.51
C THR A 313 -18.76 -30.14 -6.14
N SER A 314 -18.57 -31.20 -5.36
CA SER A 314 -19.67 -31.98 -4.78
C SER A 314 -20.62 -31.16 -3.89
N LYS A 315 -20.26 -29.93 -3.53
CA LYS A 315 -21.04 -29.02 -2.67
C LYS A 315 -21.70 -27.88 -3.45
N GLY A 316 -21.56 -27.89 -4.76
CA GLY A 316 -22.10 -26.88 -5.67
C GLY A 316 -21.03 -25.93 -6.21
N THR A 317 -21.49 -24.82 -6.77
CA THR A 317 -20.65 -23.82 -7.42
C THR A 317 -20.39 -22.63 -6.49
N GLY A 318 -19.13 -22.18 -6.42
CA GLY A 318 -18.79 -20.98 -5.65
C GLY A 318 -19.44 -19.69 -6.18
N SER A 319 -19.51 -18.68 -5.32
CA SER A 319 -20.07 -17.35 -5.64
C SER A 319 -18.96 -16.31 -5.73
N SER A 320 -19.04 -15.38 -6.69
CA SER A 320 -18.02 -14.35 -6.94
C SER A 320 -18.50 -12.92 -6.71
N ASN A 321 -19.49 -12.73 -5.83
CA ASN A 321 -20.06 -11.41 -5.52
C ASN A 321 -19.12 -10.58 -4.63
N GLY A 322 -19.31 -9.24 -4.59
CA GLY A 322 -18.58 -8.37 -3.64
C GLY A 322 -17.20 -7.89 -4.11
N LEU A 323 -17.04 -7.58 -5.39
CA LEU A 323 -15.76 -7.05 -5.91
C LEU A 323 -15.52 -5.56 -5.64
N ASP A 324 -16.51 -4.82 -5.14
CA ASP A 324 -16.44 -3.36 -5.06
C ASP A 324 -15.33 -2.89 -4.11
N ILE A 325 -15.12 -3.60 -3.00
CA ILE A 325 -14.01 -3.34 -2.08
C ILE A 325 -12.66 -3.53 -2.77
N LEU A 326 -12.47 -4.62 -3.53
CA LEU A 326 -11.24 -4.86 -4.30
C LEU A 326 -10.99 -3.75 -5.32
N LYS A 327 -12.01 -3.41 -6.13
CA LYS A 327 -11.91 -2.34 -7.13
C LYS A 327 -11.54 -1.02 -6.47
N ARG A 328 -12.22 -0.68 -5.37
CA ARG A 328 -11.98 0.53 -4.58
C ARG A 328 -10.55 0.56 -4.02
N ASN A 329 -10.07 -0.51 -3.42
CA ASN A 329 -8.72 -0.53 -2.84
C ASN A 329 -7.63 -0.43 -3.92
N LEU A 330 -7.79 -1.09 -5.08
CA LEU A 330 -6.86 -0.93 -6.21
C LEU A 330 -6.93 0.45 -6.86
N LYS A 331 -8.11 1.07 -6.90
CA LYS A 331 -8.30 2.43 -7.39
C LYS A 331 -7.49 3.46 -6.60
N GLN A 332 -7.27 3.24 -5.31
CA GLN A 332 -6.43 4.11 -4.49
C GLN A 332 -4.97 4.16 -4.98
N ALA A 333 -4.52 3.10 -5.65
CA ALA A 333 -3.20 3.01 -6.26
C ALA A 333 -3.19 3.37 -7.76
N LEU A 334 -4.25 4.00 -8.30
CA LEU A 334 -4.44 4.20 -9.75
C LEU A 334 -4.47 2.91 -10.58
N ILE A 335 -4.95 1.80 -10.01
CA ILE A 335 -5.07 0.54 -10.75
C ILE A 335 -6.53 0.34 -11.21
N LYS A 336 -6.74 0.37 -12.53
CA LYS A 336 -8.02 0.01 -13.17
C LYS A 336 -8.13 -1.50 -13.18
N THR A 337 -9.26 -2.02 -12.71
CA THR A 337 -9.53 -3.45 -12.70
C THR A 337 -10.32 -3.84 -13.95
N ASN A 338 -9.78 -4.77 -14.73
CA ASN A 338 -10.50 -5.41 -15.83
C ASN A 338 -10.98 -6.78 -15.37
N ILE A 339 -12.28 -6.89 -15.04
CA ILE A 339 -12.87 -8.13 -14.52
C ILE A 339 -13.33 -8.99 -15.70
N VAL A 340 -12.73 -10.17 -15.83
CA VAL A 340 -13.10 -11.16 -16.84
C VAL A 340 -13.84 -12.31 -16.17
N THR A 341 -15.07 -12.55 -16.61
CA THR A 341 -15.95 -13.60 -16.08
C THR A 341 -16.40 -14.59 -17.15
N LYS A 342 -16.12 -14.30 -18.42
CA LYS A 342 -16.48 -15.14 -19.57
C LYS A 342 -15.30 -15.32 -20.49
N ALA A 343 -15.23 -16.47 -21.14
CA ALA A 343 -14.25 -16.77 -22.16
C ALA A 343 -14.78 -17.77 -23.19
N MET A 344 -14.05 -17.93 -24.28
CA MET A 344 -14.39 -18.87 -25.33
C MET A 344 -13.96 -20.28 -24.93
N LYS A 345 -14.92 -21.20 -24.86
CA LYS A 345 -14.68 -22.64 -24.70
C LYS A 345 -15.41 -23.37 -25.82
N MET A 346 -14.67 -24.14 -26.62
CA MET A 346 -15.19 -24.87 -27.79
C MET A 346 -16.06 -24.02 -28.74
N GLY A 347 -15.70 -22.75 -28.95
CA GLY A 347 -16.44 -21.84 -29.84
C GLY A 347 -17.65 -21.14 -29.21
N VAL A 348 -17.93 -21.36 -27.92
CA VAL A 348 -19.03 -20.70 -27.20
C VAL A 348 -18.47 -19.75 -26.14
N LEU A 349 -19.00 -18.51 -26.09
CA LEU A 349 -18.69 -17.56 -25.03
C LEU A 349 -19.53 -17.87 -23.79
N GLU A 350 -18.90 -18.42 -22.77
CA GLU A 350 -19.58 -18.80 -21.53
C GLU A 350 -18.82 -18.33 -20.29
N SER A 351 -19.43 -18.47 -19.11
CA SER A 351 -18.77 -18.13 -17.85
C SER A 351 -17.58 -19.03 -17.59
N VAL A 352 -16.47 -18.46 -17.11
CA VAL A 352 -15.27 -19.24 -16.80
C VAL A 352 -15.53 -20.09 -15.56
N LYS A 353 -15.65 -21.39 -15.81
CA LYS A 353 -15.93 -22.42 -14.82
C LYS A 353 -15.00 -23.60 -14.98
N ILE A 354 -14.61 -24.19 -13.85
CA ILE A 354 -13.97 -25.51 -13.78
C ILE A 354 -14.85 -26.43 -12.94
N ASP A 355 -15.01 -27.68 -13.37
CA ASP A 355 -15.83 -28.67 -12.68
C ASP A 355 -14.96 -29.77 -12.09
N LEU A 356 -14.91 -29.82 -10.76
CA LEU A 356 -14.12 -30.76 -9.97
C LEU A 356 -14.97 -31.92 -9.42
N SER A 357 -16.28 -31.92 -9.69
CA SER A 357 -17.23 -32.89 -9.14
C SER A 357 -17.11 -34.29 -9.75
N ILE A 358 -16.44 -34.40 -10.91
CA ILE A 358 -16.25 -35.65 -11.66
C ILE A 358 -14.74 -35.95 -11.73
N SER A 359 -14.28 -36.95 -10.97
CA SER A 359 -12.85 -37.30 -10.85
C SER A 359 -12.18 -37.62 -12.19
N ALA A 360 -12.87 -38.30 -13.11
CA ALA A 360 -12.36 -38.61 -14.45
C ALA A 360 -12.10 -37.36 -15.31
N ASN A 361 -12.70 -36.23 -14.94
CA ASN A 361 -12.53 -34.95 -15.62
C ASN A 361 -11.56 -34.05 -14.87
N ASN A 362 -10.79 -34.55 -13.89
CA ASN A 362 -9.80 -33.77 -13.15
C ASN A 362 -8.38 -34.04 -13.66
N VAL A 363 -7.44 -33.14 -13.37
CA VAL A 363 -6.03 -33.34 -13.72
C VAL A 363 -5.54 -34.64 -13.08
N ASP A 364 -4.83 -35.45 -13.86
CA ASP A 364 -4.38 -36.80 -13.49
C ASP A 364 -5.49 -37.76 -13.01
N ASN A 365 -6.76 -37.53 -13.38
CA ASN A 365 -7.92 -38.26 -12.86
C ASN A 365 -8.06 -38.22 -11.32
N LYS A 366 -7.50 -37.19 -10.67
CA LYS A 366 -7.53 -37.05 -9.21
C LYS A 366 -8.94 -36.74 -8.72
N ASP A 367 -9.40 -37.49 -7.73
CA ASP A 367 -10.65 -37.17 -7.05
C ASP A 367 -10.46 -35.98 -6.09
N PHE A 368 -11.19 -34.89 -6.32
CA PHE A 368 -11.10 -33.68 -5.50
C PHE A 368 -11.44 -33.96 -4.03
N ASN A 369 -12.49 -34.75 -3.78
CA ASN A 369 -12.93 -35.01 -2.42
C ASN A 369 -11.86 -35.80 -1.64
N SER A 370 -11.27 -36.82 -2.25
CA SER A 370 -10.23 -37.64 -1.63
C SER A 370 -8.93 -36.84 -1.43
N SER A 371 -8.52 -36.05 -2.43
CA SER A 371 -7.26 -35.29 -2.40
C SER A 371 -7.26 -34.21 -1.30
N PHE A 372 -8.40 -33.55 -1.10
CA PHE A 372 -8.55 -32.44 -0.16
C PHE A 372 -9.37 -32.80 1.08
N GLN A 373 -9.60 -34.10 1.30
CA GLN A 373 -10.31 -34.67 2.46
C GLN A 373 -11.66 -33.98 2.67
N VAL A 374 -12.49 -33.95 1.62
CA VAL A 374 -13.77 -33.27 1.64
C VAL A 374 -14.81 -34.11 2.37
N ASP A 375 -15.35 -33.58 3.47
CA ASP A 375 -16.51 -34.19 4.11
C ASP A 375 -17.78 -33.89 3.31
N VAL A 376 -18.24 -34.89 2.57
CA VAL A 376 -19.48 -34.78 1.78
C VAL A 376 -20.74 -34.81 2.66
N LYS A 377 -20.66 -35.28 3.90
CA LYS A 377 -21.78 -35.40 4.85
C LYS A 377 -21.93 -34.17 5.75
N ASP A 378 -20.85 -33.51 6.15
CA ASP A 378 -20.91 -32.27 6.93
C ASP A 378 -21.36 -31.11 6.03
N SER A 379 -22.53 -30.53 6.34
CA SER A 379 -23.32 -29.79 5.37
C SER A 379 -23.13 -28.27 5.38
N GLU A 380 -22.55 -27.70 6.43
CA GLU A 380 -22.83 -26.28 6.67
C GLU A 380 -21.61 -25.36 6.58
N TYR A 381 -20.46 -25.69 7.20
CA TYR A 381 -19.36 -24.70 7.32
C TYR A 381 -17.91 -25.21 7.17
N SER A 382 -17.63 -26.51 7.32
CA SER A 382 -16.26 -27.03 7.31
C SER A 382 -16.19 -28.36 6.57
N ASN A 383 -15.61 -28.37 5.38
CA ASN A 383 -15.61 -29.58 4.58
C ASN A 383 -14.43 -29.71 3.63
N ILE A 384 -13.34 -28.98 3.83
CA ILE A 384 -12.04 -29.26 3.23
C ILE A 384 -11.07 -29.50 4.38
N GLY A 385 -10.62 -30.74 4.56
CA GLY A 385 -9.68 -31.13 5.62
C GLY A 385 -8.20 -30.97 5.24
N ASN A 386 -7.89 -30.84 3.94
CA ASN A 386 -6.53 -30.58 3.45
C ASN A 386 -6.52 -29.50 2.36
N ARG A 387 -5.57 -28.57 2.42
CA ARG A 387 -5.39 -27.49 1.44
C ARG A 387 -4.04 -27.52 0.73
N GLU A 388 -3.16 -28.44 1.09
CA GLU A 388 -1.85 -28.58 0.45
C GLU A 388 -2.02 -28.88 -1.05
N GLY A 389 -1.40 -28.06 -1.90
CA GLY A 389 -1.47 -28.19 -3.36
C GLY A 389 -2.83 -27.83 -3.99
N LEU A 390 -3.77 -27.27 -3.23
CA LEU A 390 -5.10 -26.91 -3.75
C LEU A 390 -5.01 -25.85 -4.85
N ASP A 391 -4.18 -24.84 -4.68
CA ASP A 391 -4.01 -23.77 -5.68
C ASP A 391 -3.40 -24.30 -6.97
N ASP A 392 -2.37 -25.15 -6.90
CA ASP A 392 -1.77 -25.81 -8.07
C ASP A 392 -2.82 -26.65 -8.81
N PHE A 393 -3.58 -27.47 -8.09
CA PHE A 393 -4.66 -28.25 -8.68
C PHE A 393 -5.72 -27.40 -9.40
N LEU A 394 -6.11 -26.26 -8.81
CA LEU A 394 -7.05 -25.31 -9.43
C LEU A 394 -6.47 -24.64 -10.68
N LYS A 395 -5.20 -24.21 -10.61
CA LYS A 395 -4.46 -23.60 -11.74
C LYS A 395 -4.30 -24.58 -12.90
N ASP A 396 -3.88 -25.80 -12.62
CA ASP A 396 -3.66 -26.84 -13.64
C ASP A 396 -4.98 -27.24 -14.30
N THR A 397 -6.06 -27.33 -13.52
CA THR A 397 -7.41 -27.61 -14.06
C THR A 397 -7.89 -26.48 -14.97
N LEU A 398 -7.67 -25.23 -14.56
CA LEU A 398 -8.01 -24.06 -15.38
C LEU A 398 -7.21 -24.06 -16.69
N GLU A 399 -5.90 -24.29 -16.64
CA GLU A 399 -5.03 -24.31 -17.82
C GLU A 399 -5.41 -25.45 -18.77
N ARG A 400 -5.78 -26.62 -18.27
CA ARG A 400 -6.29 -27.71 -19.11
C ARG A 400 -7.59 -27.33 -19.82
N ASP A 401 -8.53 -26.72 -19.10
CA ASP A 401 -9.85 -26.36 -19.65
C ASP A 401 -9.82 -25.14 -20.58
N TYR A 402 -8.86 -24.24 -20.38
CA TYR A 402 -8.69 -22.98 -21.12
C TYR A 402 -7.21 -22.76 -21.48
N PRO A 403 -6.61 -23.64 -22.31
CA PRO A 403 -5.17 -23.65 -22.55
C PRO A 403 -4.67 -22.33 -23.10
N GLY A 404 -3.66 -21.76 -22.43
CA GLY A 404 -2.98 -20.52 -22.78
C GLY A 404 -3.80 -19.24 -22.63
N GLN A 405 -5.09 -19.30 -22.26
CA GLN A 405 -5.97 -18.12 -22.33
C GLN A 405 -5.70 -17.09 -21.22
N PHE A 406 -5.14 -17.53 -20.08
CA PHE A 406 -5.11 -16.71 -18.85
C PHE A 406 -3.75 -16.64 -18.17
N GLN A 407 -2.65 -16.83 -18.92
CA GLN A 407 -1.30 -16.84 -18.35
C GLN A 407 -1.00 -15.56 -17.55
N ASP A 408 -1.31 -14.39 -18.12
CA ASP A 408 -1.04 -13.07 -17.52
C ASP A 408 -2.16 -12.51 -16.61
N TYR A 409 -3.12 -13.35 -16.22
CA TYR A 409 -4.26 -12.93 -15.40
C TYR A 409 -4.02 -13.21 -13.93
N PHE A 410 -4.50 -12.30 -13.07
CA PHE A 410 -4.72 -12.60 -11.66
C PHE A 410 -5.95 -13.50 -11.53
N LYS A 411 -5.83 -14.67 -10.91
CA LYS A 411 -6.88 -15.70 -10.90
C LYS A 411 -7.56 -15.77 -9.52
N LEU A 412 -8.86 -15.43 -9.47
CA LEU A 412 -9.67 -15.60 -8.26
C LEU A 412 -10.54 -16.85 -8.41
N PHE A 413 -10.25 -17.87 -7.61
CA PHE A 413 -11.02 -19.11 -7.56
C PHE A 413 -12.06 -19.04 -6.45
N PHE A 414 -13.31 -19.38 -6.77
CA PHE A 414 -14.42 -19.34 -5.82
C PHE A 414 -15.00 -20.74 -5.63
N LEU A 415 -14.89 -21.28 -4.42
CA LEU A 415 -15.40 -22.59 -4.05
C LEU A 415 -16.67 -22.47 -3.18
N ALA A 416 -17.59 -23.41 -3.34
CA ALA A 416 -18.73 -23.57 -2.43
C ALA A 416 -18.37 -24.29 -1.12
N ASN A 417 -17.12 -24.76 -1.00
CA ASN A 417 -16.61 -25.45 0.17
C ASN A 417 -16.15 -24.45 1.25
N GLY A 418 -16.32 -24.80 2.52
CA GLY A 418 -15.76 -24.11 3.68
C GLY A 418 -14.55 -24.83 4.26
N THR A 419 -13.86 -24.18 5.20
CA THR A 419 -12.68 -24.71 5.90
C THR A 419 -12.92 -24.75 7.40
N ASP A 420 -12.15 -25.59 8.10
CA ASP A 420 -12.18 -25.85 9.53
C ASP A 420 -12.85 -24.80 10.42
N ILE A 421 -13.89 -25.26 11.10
CA ILE A 421 -14.42 -24.67 12.32
C ILE A 421 -14.39 -25.78 13.37
N VAL A 422 -13.52 -25.67 14.38
CA VAL A 422 -13.59 -26.59 15.53
C VAL A 422 -14.39 -25.90 16.63
N PHE A 423 -15.45 -26.53 17.10
CA PHE A 423 -16.18 -26.13 18.30
C PHE A 423 -15.92 -27.13 19.44
N ASP A 424 -15.78 -26.66 20.67
CA ASP A 424 -15.95 -27.45 21.89
C ASP A 424 -17.01 -26.79 22.76
N LYS A 425 -18.12 -27.51 23.00
CA LYS A 425 -19.23 -27.07 23.85
C LYS A 425 -19.64 -25.61 23.58
N ASP A 426 -19.96 -25.32 22.32
CA ASP A 426 -20.38 -24.02 21.81
C ASP A 426 -19.31 -22.91 21.83
N LYS A 427 -18.05 -23.27 22.14
CA LYS A 427 -16.89 -22.38 22.05
C LYS A 427 -16.10 -22.68 20.77
N LEU A 428 -15.92 -21.67 19.93
CA LEU A 428 -15.02 -21.73 18.79
C LEU A 428 -13.58 -21.97 19.27
N LEU A 429 -13.02 -23.14 18.96
CA LEU A 429 -11.65 -23.55 19.29
C LEU A 429 -10.65 -23.11 18.21
N THR A 430 -11.04 -23.11 16.93
CA THR A 430 -10.22 -22.63 15.81
C THR A 430 -11.06 -21.76 14.87
N GLY A 431 -10.49 -20.65 14.39
CA GLY A 431 -11.15 -19.79 13.40
C GLY A 431 -11.20 -20.43 12.01
N TYR A 432 -12.14 -19.98 11.17
CA TYR A 432 -12.23 -20.42 9.76
C TYR A 432 -11.32 -19.58 8.85
N THR A 433 -10.83 -20.19 7.77
CA THR A 433 -10.12 -19.50 6.69
C THR A 433 -11.13 -19.14 5.60
N ALA A 434 -11.46 -17.86 5.48
CA ALA A 434 -12.42 -17.39 4.47
C ALA A 434 -11.82 -17.38 3.05
N GLY A 435 -10.50 -17.27 2.95
CA GLY A 435 -9.74 -17.34 1.71
C GLY A 435 -8.25 -17.33 2.00
N TYR A 436 -7.43 -17.52 0.96
CA TYR A 436 -5.99 -17.34 1.06
C TYR A 436 -5.37 -16.94 -0.28
N SER A 437 -4.21 -16.29 -0.19
CA SER A 437 -3.29 -16.10 -1.30
C SER A 437 -1.84 -16.19 -0.81
N SER A 438 -0.99 -16.80 -1.62
CA SER A 438 0.45 -16.67 -1.46
C SER A 438 0.92 -15.28 -1.91
N LEU A 439 1.99 -14.77 -1.31
CA LEU A 439 2.52 -13.45 -1.64
C LEU A 439 3.08 -13.43 -3.07
N LYS A 440 2.73 -12.41 -3.87
CA LYS A 440 3.19 -12.24 -5.27
C LYS A 440 2.85 -13.44 -6.20
N ALA A 441 1.80 -14.19 -5.89
CA ALA A 441 1.48 -15.43 -6.61
C ALA A 441 0.43 -15.27 -7.73
N ASN A 442 -0.15 -14.07 -7.92
CA ASN A 442 -1.17 -13.78 -8.94
C ASN A 442 -2.41 -14.69 -8.89
N PHE A 443 -2.78 -15.19 -7.71
CA PHE A 443 -4.03 -15.90 -7.49
C PHE A 443 -4.63 -15.57 -6.12
N GLY A 444 -5.89 -15.92 -5.91
CA GLY A 444 -6.50 -16.00 -4.60
C GLY A 444 -7.59 -17.06 -4.60
N VAL A 445 -7.74 -17.79 -3.49
CA VAL A 445 -8.76 -18.82 -3.32
C VAL A 445 -9.76 -18.35 -2.28
N MET A 446 -11.04 -18.34 -2.63
CA MET A 446 -12.15 -17.91 -1.79
C MET A 446 -13.05 -19.09 -1.44
N PHE A 447 -13.31 -19.28 -0.16
CA PHE A 447 -14.18 -20.34 0.37
C PHE A 447 -15.58 -19.80 0.66
N LYS A 448 -16.55 -20.68 0.95
CA LYS A 448 -17.99 -20.36 1.11
C LYS A 448 -18.29 -19.13 1.98
N MET A 449 -17.52 -18.93 3.05
CA MET A 449 -17.71 -17.85 4.04
C MET A 449 -16.93 -16.56 3.72
N HIS A 450 -16.35 -16.43 2.54
CA HIS A 450 -15.70 -15.19 2.12
C HIS A 450 -16.71 -14.04 2.04
N ASN A 451 -16.18 -12.83 2.22
CA ASN A 451 -16.90 -11.59 1.92
C ASN A 451 -16.05 -10.69 1.02
N GLU A 452 -16.60 -9.54 0.65
CA GLU A 452 -15.94 -8.54 -0.19
C GLU A 452 -14.56 -8.08 0.35
N TYR A 453 -14.36 -8.04 1.66
CA TYR A 453 -13.08 -7.71 2.28
C TYR A 453 -12.09 -8.87 2.19
N THR A 454 -12.55 -10.12 2.31
CA THR A 454 -11.71 -11.31 2.07
C THR A 454 -11.14 -11.27 0.65
N ILE A 455 -12.00 -11.05 -0.35
CA ILE A 455 -11.57 -11.01 -1.76
C ILE A 455 -10.49 -9.95 -1.96
N ALA A 456 -10.72 -8.74 -1.44
CA ALA A 456 -9.76 -7.66 -1.54
C ALA A 456 -8.44 -7.96 -0.82
N HIS A 457 -8.52 -8.45 0.42
CA HIS A 457 -7.37 -8.75 1.27
C HIS A 457 -6.46 -9.82 0.66
N GLU A 458 -7.05 -10.95 0.24
CA GLU A 458 -6.28 -12.04 -0.38
C GLU A 458 -5.74 -11.63 -1.76
N CYS A 459 -6.52 -10.89 -2.56
CA CYS A 459 -6.00 -10.38 -3.82
C CYS A 459 -4.78 -9.48 -3.61
N LEU A 460 -4.82 -8.59 -2.61
CA LEU A 460 -3.70 -7.71 -2.28
C LEU A 460 -2.48 -8.48 -1.76
N HIS A 461 -2.65 -9.60 -1.07
CA HIS A 461 -1.55 -10.53 -0.79
C HIS A 461 -0.95 -11.11 -2.08
N GLY A 462 -1.78 -11.58 -3.00
CA GLY A 462 -1.34 -12.06 -4.31
C GLY A 462 -0.62 -11.00 -5.14
N LEU A 463 -0.94 -9.72 -4.90
CA LEU A 463 -0.27 -8.54 -5.46
C LEU A 463 0.88 -8.02 -4.58
N GLY A 464 1.36 -8.82 -3.63
CA GLY A 464 2.60 -8.58 -2.91
C GLY A 464 2.49 -7.72 -1.66
N LEU A 465 1.29 -7.35 -1.20
CA LEU A 465 1.15 -6.70 0.10
C LEU A 465 1.23 -7.72 1.24
N ARG A 466 1.89 -7.33 2.33
CA ARG A 466 1.89 -8.07 3.60
C ARG A 466 0.92 -7.40 4.57
N HIS A 467 0.60 -8.11 5.66
CA HIS A 467 -0.11 -7.51 6.78
C HIS A 467 0.61 -6.27 7.31
N SER A 468 -0.16 -5.28 7.77
CA SER A 468 0.39 -4.03 8.31
C SER A 468 1.25 -4.22 9.57
N PHE A 469 1.01 -5.30 10.31
CA PHE A 469 1.75 -5.66 11.53
C PHE A 469 2.94 -6.61 11.30
N PHE A 470 3.32 -6.87 10.04
CA PHE A 470 4.44 -7.76 9.76
C PHE A 470 5.78 -7.16 10.21
N GLY A 471 6.43 -7.82 11.18
CA GLY A 471 7.55 -7.26 11.94
C GLY A 471 8.91 -7.29 11.26
N VAL A 472 9.11 -8.08 10.20
CA VAL A 472 10.43 -8.26 9.58
C VAL A 472 10.55 -7.46 8.29
N ASN A 473 11.49 -6.53 8.28
CA ASN A 473 11.85 -5.83 7.05
C ASN A 473 12.71 -6.77 6.20
N LEU A 474 12.28 -7.01 4.97
CA LEU A 474 13.13 -7.66 3.98
C LEU A 474 14.10 -6.64 3.40
N PRO A 475 15.39 -6.98 3.22
CA PRO A 475 16.33 -6.13 2.50
C PRO A 475 15.72 -5.72 1.15
N ASN A 476 15.75 -4.43 0.82
CA ASN A 476 15.26 -3.84 -0.43
C ASN A 476 13.72 -3.75 -0.61
N GLU A 477 12.91 -4.04 0.42
CA GLU A 477 11.46 -3.79 0.39
C GLU A 477 11.08 -2.57 1.25
N ILE A 478 10.24 -1.68 0.69
CA ILE A 478 9.63 -0.58 1.45
C ILE A 478 8.51 -1.20 2.29
N SER A 479 8.72 -1.33 3.60
CA SER A 479 7.73 -1.87 4.52
C SER A 479 7.81 -1.17 5.87
N PHE A 480 6.64 -0.97 6.48
CA PHE A 480 6.46 -0.36 7.79
C PHE A 480 5.57 -1.28 8.62
N CYS A 481 5.96 -1.50 9.88
CA CYS A 481 5.17 -2.28 10.82
C CYS A 481 4.38 -1.33 11.72
N TYR A 482 3.09 -1.59 11.81
CA TYR A 482 2.13 -0.85 12.61
C TYR A 482 1.61 -1.74 13.74
N GLN A 483 1.20 -1.12 14.84
CA GLN A 483 0.49 -1.85 15.90
C GLN A 483 -0.76 -2.52 15.32
N ALA A 484 -0.86 -3.84 15.47
CA ALA A 484 -1.98 -4.61 14.95
C ALA A 484 -3.33 -4.11 15.51
N GLN A 485 -4.37 -4.23 14.70
CA GLN A 485 -5.76 -3.91 15.04
C GLN A 485 -6.03 -2.44 15.37
N THR A 486 -5.26 -1.50 14.83
CA THR A 486 -5.41 -0.07 15.15
C THR A 486 -5.71 0.80 13.93
N THR A 487 -5.60 0.25 12.73
CA THR A 487 -5.67 1.02 11.48
C THR A 487 -6.94 0.73 10.68
N ASP A 488 -7.27 1.65 9.78
CA ASP A 488 -8.30 1.47 8.75
C ASP A 488 -7.76 0.80 7.46
N ASN A 489 -6.54 0.25 7.52
CA ASN A 489 -5.90 -0.40 6.38
C ASN A 489 -6.51 -1.78 6.09
N ILE A 490 -6.72 -2.12 4.82
CA ILE A 490 -7.25 -3.42 4.41
C ILE A 490 -6.36 -4.60 4.80
N MET A 491 -5.06 -4.38 4.99
CA MET A 491 -4.10 -5.41 5.41
C MET A 491 -3.98 -5.53 6.95
N ASP A 492 -4.86 -4.89 7.71
CA ASP A 492 -4.95 -5.03 9.17
C ASP A 492 -6.12 -5.96 9.59
N TYR A 493 -6.10 -6.43 10.83
CA TYR A 493 -7.13 -7.26 11.46
C TYR A 493 -7.99 -6.48 12.46
N SER A 494 -8.10 -5.16 12.27
CA SER A 494 -8.94 -4.27 13.08
C SER A 494 -10.45 -4.55 12.99
N HIS A 495 -10.87 -5.42 12.07
CA HIS A 495 -12.24 -5.93 11.98
C HIS A 495 -12.57 -6.99 13.04
N ASN A 496 -11.56 -7.60 13.67
CA ASN A 496 -11.74 -8.60 14.74
C ASN A 496 -11.93 -7.96 16.13
N LEU A 497 -11.93 -6.63 16.22
CA LEU A 497 -12.20 -5.93 17.47
C LEU A 497 -13.69 -6.03 17.86
N PRO A 498 -14.03 -5.92 19.16
CA PRO A 498 -15.42 -5.81 19.61
C PRO A 498 -16.16 -4.64 18.96
N THR A 499 -15.45 -3.54 18.72
CA THR A 499 -15.90 -2.42 17.89
C THR A 499 -15.01 -2.36 16.64
N PRO A 500 -15.42 -3.00 15.54
CA PRO A 500 -14.63 -3.08 14.32
C PRO A 500 -14.27 -1.70 13.75
N ILE A 501 -13.02 -1.54 13.29
CA ILE A 501 -12.61 -0.40 12.46
C ILE A 501 -12.89 -0.77 10.99
N PRO A 502 -13.65 0.05 10.24
CA PRO A 502 -13.84 -0.16 8.81
C PRO A 502 -12.50 -0.13 8.05
N ARG A 503 -12.19 -1.22 7.34
CA ARG A 503 -10.95 -1.38 6.59
C ARG A 503 -11.11 -0.83 5.16
N ILE A 504 -10.87 0.47 5.02
CA ILE A 504 -11.19 1.23 3.81
C ILE A 504 -9.96 1.75 3.06
N THR A 505 -8.76 1.70 3.63
CA THR A 505 -7.56 2.35 3.07
C THR A 505 -6.47 1.37 2.63
N THR A 506 -5.61 1.88 1.76
CA THR A 506 -4.25 1.42 1.47
C THR A 506 -3.34 2.65 1.53
N TRP A 507 -2.08 2.47 1.89
CA TRP A 507 -1.12 3.58 2.07
C TRP A 507 -0.33 3.88 0.79
N TYR A 508 0.22 5.09 0.70
CA TYR A 508 1.05 5.51 -0.43
C TYR A 508 2.22 4.56 -0.68
N TRP A 509 2.86 4.04 0.38
CA TRP A 509 3.93 3.06 0.24
C TRP A 509 3.44 1.72 -0.32
N GLN A 510 2.21 1.29 0.01
CA GLN A 510 1.59 0.09 -0.55
C GLN A 510 1.25 0.30 -2.03
N TRP A 511 0.79 1.50 -2.42
CA TRP A 511 0.55 1.82 -3.82
C TRP A 511 1.82 1.66 -4.67
N LYS A 512 2.99 2.00 -4.12
CA LYS A 512 4.28 1.77 -4.80
C LYS A 512 4.60 0.29 -4.99
N ILE A 513 4.13 -0.60 -4.12
CA ILE A 513 4.30 -2.06 -4.28
C ILE A 513 3.34 -2.57 -5.34
N LEU A 514 2.06 -2.19 -5.24
CA LEU A 514 1.01 -2.62 -6.16
C LEU A 514 1.29 -2.22 -7.61
N ASN A 515 1.94 -1.09 -7.86
CA ASN A 515 2.30 -0.63 -9.20
C ASN A 515 3.66 -1.13 -9.72
N ARG A 516 4.39 -1.98 -8.97
CA ARG A 516 5.65 -2.60 -9.44
C ARG A 516 5.43 -3.96 -10.12
N LEU A 517 4.20 -4.49 -10.09
CA LEU A 517 3.79 -5.82 -10.55
C LEU A 517 2.76 -5.72 -11.68
#